data_AF-A0A2I0X6F7-F1
#
_entry.id   AF-A0A2I0X6F7-F1
#
_cell.length_a   1.000
_cell.length_b   1.000
_cell.length_c   1.000
_cell.angle_alpha   90.00
_cell.angle_beta   90.00
_cell.angle_gamma   90.00
#
_symmetry.space_group_name_H-M   'P 1'
#
loop_
_entity.id
_entity.type
_entity.pdbx_description
1 polymer ?
#
loop_
_entity_poly.entity_id
_entity_poly.type
_entity_poly.pdbx_seq_one_letter_code
_entity_poly.pdbx_strand_id
1 'polypeptide(L)'
;MLIMHPSEEEVWNTIKDMNSDSTAGPDGFTTKFFVHSWNTIKLDVLDAVNNFFKGAPYPKFFSATNIVLIPKIISANQTGFMKGRSIFYNILLVQEMIHDINYKGKGGNIIYKLGISKAYDNLNWNFLYKILSLFGFCQTFIQLIKNSIENCFFLLL
;
A
#
# COMPACT_ATOMS: atom_id res chain seq x y z
N MET A 1 -4.30 -0.81 16.52
CA MET A 1 -5.50 -1.68 16.46
C MET A 1 -6.13 -1.46 15.09
N LEU A 2 -6.05 -2.43 14.17
CA LEU A 2 -6.23 -2.25 12.70
C LEU A 2 -7.62 -1.77 12.24
N ILE A 3 -8.57 -1.70 13.17
CA ILE A 3 -9.99 -1.42 12.96
C ILE A 3 -10.49 -0.31 13.88
N MET A 4 -9.58 0.35 14.62
CA MET A 4 -9.96 1.44 15.51
C MET A 4 -10.21 2.70 14.67
N HIS A 5 -11.28 3.41 14.99
CA HIS A 5 -11.59 4.70 14.38
C HIS A 5 -10.45 5.68 14.65
N PRO A 6 -9.85 6.29 13.61
CA PRO A 6 -8.78 7.23 13.82
C PRO A 6 -9.30 8.51 14.46
N SER A 7 -8.47 9.14 15.30
CA SER A 7 -8.78 10.44 15.88
C SER A 7 -8.63 11.58 14.85
N GLU A 8 -9.22 12.75 15.11
CA GLU A 8 -8.99 13.94 14.29
C GLU A 8 -7.50 14.27 14.18
N GLU A 9 -6.74 14.09 15.26
CA GLU A 9 -5.30 14.31 15.28
C GLU A 9 -4.55 13.32 14.38
N GLU A 10 -4.90 12.03 14.40
CA GLU A 10 -4.29 11.02 13.52
C GLU A 10 -4.58 11.32 12.05
N VAL A 11 -5.81 11.70 11.71
CA VAL A 11 -6.20 12.08 10.34
C VAL A 11 -5.44 13.32 9.91
N TRP A 12 -5.39 14.36 10.76
CA TRP A 12 -4.68 15.60 10.47
C TRP A 12 -3.18 15.39 10.30
N ASN A 13 -2.55 14.60 11.17
CA ASN A 13 -1.14 14.27 11.06
C ASN A 13 -0.83 13.49 9.78
N THR A 14 -1.73 12.60 9.36
CA THR A 14 -1.59 11.87 8.09
C THR A 14 -1.64 12.82 6.89
N ILE A 15 -2.60 13.77 6.85
CA ILE A 15 -2.71 14.76 5.76
C ILE A 15 -1.45 15.64 5.69
N LYS A 16 -0.87 16.01 6.83
CA LYS A 16 0.38 16.80 6.86
C LYS A 16 1.61 16.01 6.41
N ASP A 17 1.64 14.69 6.64
CA ASP A 17 2.77 13.82 6.23
C ASP A 17 2.71 13.45 4.74
N MET A 18 1.57 13.70 4.07
CA MET A 18 1.44 13.48 2.63
C MET A 18 2.30 14.45 1.82
N ASN A 19 2.93 13.95 0.75
CA ASN A 19 3.74 14.79 -0.12
C ASN A 19 2.88 15.83 -0.85
N SER A 20 3.12 17.11 -0.52
CA SER A 20 2.35 18.25 -1.06
C SER A 20 2.61 18.56 -2.53
N ASP A 21 3.71 18.06 -3.09
CA ASP A 21 4.08 18.26 -4.49
C ASP A 21 3.68 17.08 -5.39
N SER A 22 2.87 16.16 -4.85
CA SER A 22 2.25 15.09 -5.65
C SER A 22 1.29 15.67 -6.68
N THR A 23 1.21 15.02 -7.84
CA THR A 23 0.24 15.37 -8.88
C THR A 23 -1.19 15.25 -8.34
N ALA A 24 -2.03 16.22 -8.69
CA ALA A 24 -3.44 16.21 -8.33
C ALA A 24 -4.16 14.98 -8.88
N GLY A 25 -5.18 14.52 -8.16
CA GLY A 25 -6.08 13.50 -8.66
C GLY A 25 -6.93 13.99 -9.84
N PRO A 26 -7.81 13.14 -10.38
CA PRO A 26 -8.78 13.51 -11.41
C PRO A 26 -9.71 14.68 -11.03
N ASP A 27 -9.84 14.95 -9.74
CA ASP A 27 -10.60 16.07 -9.16
C ASP A 27 -9.83 17.41 -9.17
N GLY A 28 -8.54 17.40 -9.50
CA GLY A 28 -7.70 18.59 -9.55
C GLY A 28 -7.21 19.07 -8.18
N PHE A 29 -7.49 18.35 -7.09
CA PHE A 29 -7.04 18.73 -5.75
C PHE A 29 -5.72 18.05 -5.37
N THR A 30 -4.83 18.82 -4.74
CA THR A 30 -3.58 18.31 -4.13
C THR A 30 -3.71 18.34 -2.61
N THR A 31 -2.78 17.71 -1.89
CA THR A 31 -2.68 17.79 -0.43
C THR A 31 -2.66 19.24 0.09
N LYS A 32 -2.14 20.19 -0.70
CA LYS A 32 -2.13 21.62 -0.35
C LYS A 32 -3.55 22.18 -0.12
N PHE A 33 -4.53 21.74 -0.91
CA PHE A 33 -5.93 22.11 -0.71
C PHE A 33 -6.44 21.62 0.64
N PHE A 34 -6.22 20.34 0.96
CA PHE A 34 -6.68 19.75 2.22
C PHE A 34 -6.05 20.42 3.45
N VAL A 35 -4.76 20.78 3.37
CA VAL A 35 -4.06 21.51 4.44
C VAL A 35 -4.61 22.93 4.59
N HIS A 36 -4.79 23.65 3.48
CA HIS A 36 -5.28 25.04 3.50
C HIS A 36 -6.73 25.14 3.96
N SER A 37 -7.60 24.25 3.48
CA SER A 37 -9.05 24.28 3.71
C SER A 37 -9.51 23.41 4.88
N TRP A 38 -8.59 22.86 5.69
CA TRP A 38 -8.90 21.90 6.76
C TRP A 38 -10.03 22.39 7.68
N ASN A 39 -9.96 23.63 8.15
CA ASN A 39 -10.98 24.18 9.06
C ASN A 39 -12.39 24.19 8.47
N THR A 40 -12.51 24.20 7.14
CA THR A 40 -13.79 24.17 6.43
C THR A 40 -14.25 22.74 6.17
N ILE A 41 -13.35 21.87 5.68
CA ILE A 41 -13.72 20.52 5.20
C ILE A 41 -13.55 19.41 6.23
N LYS A 42 -12.97 19.70 7.41
CA LYS A 42 -12.57 18.66 8.37
C LYS A 42 -13.70 17.74 8.80
N LEU A 43 -14.91 18.27 8.96
CA LEU A 43 -16.06 17.45 9.38
C LEU A 43 -16.41 16.43 8.30
N ASP A 44 -16.47 16.85 7.03
CA ASP A 44 -16.74 15.97 5.90
C ASP A 44 -15.64 14.92 5.72
N VAL A 45 -14.37 15.30 5.91
CA VAL A 45 -13.24 14.38 5.84
C VAL A 45 -13.29 13.36 6.97
N LEU A 46 -13.57 13.79 8.21
CA LEU A 46 -13.67 12.88 9.36
C LEU A 46 -14.85 11.92 9.20
N ASP A 47 -15.99 12.40 8.71
CA ASP A 47 -17.14 11.55 8.44
C ASP A 47 -16.86 10.55 7.32
N ALA A 48 -16.19 10.96 6.25
CA ALA A 48 -15.76 10.06 5.18
C ALA A 48 -14.81 8.97 5.69
N VAL A 49 -13.80 9.34 6.49
CA VAL A 49 -12.86 8.39 7.11
C VAL A 49 -13.60 7.44 8.06
N ASN A 50 -14.50 7.95 8.90
CA ASN A 50 -15.28 7.12 9.81
C ASN A 50 -16.20 6.15 9.07
N ASN A 51 -16.83 6.59 7.98
CA ASN A 51 -17.65 5.76 7.12
C ASN A 51 -16.82 4.67 6.44
N PHE A 52 -15.61 4.98 5.99
CA PHE A 52 -14.67 3.99 5.47
C PHE A 52 -14.40 2.89 6.52
N PHE A 53 -14.01 3.24 7.75
CA PHE A 53 -13.74 2.24 8.80
C PHE A 53 -14.99 1.45 9.25
N LYS A 54 -16.20 1.98 9.03
CA LYS A 54 -17.48 1.26 9.21
C LYS A 54 -17.81 0.29 8.07
N GLY A 55 -17.03 0.29 6.99
CA GLY A 55 -17.28 -0.54 5.81
C GLY A 55 -18.36 0.00 4.88
N ALA A 56 -18.69 1.29 4.95
CA ALA A 56 -19.61 1.92 4.02
C ALA A 56 -19.03 1.91 2.58
N PRO A 57 -19.88 1.80 1.55
CA PRO A 57 -19.44 1.90 0.16
C PRO A 57 -18.83 3.28 -0.13
N TYR A 58 -17.84 3.31 -1.01
CA TYR A 58 -17.11 4.53 -1.35
C TYR A 58 -18.03 5.57 -2.03
N PRO A 59 -17.95 6.85 -1.64
CA PRO A 59 -18.34 7.92 -2.52
C PRO A 59 -17.52 7.82 -3.82
N LYS A 60 -18.15 8.01 -4.98
CA LYS A 60 -17.58 7.79 -6.34
C LYS A 60 -16.28 8.56 -6.68
N PHE A 61 -15.74 9.35 -5.76
CA PHE A 61 -14.63 10.27 -5.97
C PHE A 61 -13.35 9.94 -5.19
N PHE A 62 -13.34 8.89 -4.37
CA PHE A 62 -12.12 8.52 -3.64
C PHE A 62 -11.23 7.58 -4.46
N SER A 63 -10.05 8.08 -4.87
CA SER A 63 -8.98 7.26 -5.40
C SER A 63 -7.94 6.93 -4.32
N ALA A 64 -7.45 5.69 -4.41
CA ALA A 64 -6.51 4.93 -3.58
C ALA A 64 -5.62 5.67 -2.55
N THR A 65 -5.41 5.02 -1.39
CA THR A 65 -4.11 4.45 -0.97
C THR A 65 -4.33 3.58 0.28
N ASN A 66 -4.19 2.27 0.15
CA ASN A 66 -4.12 1.36 1.30
C ASN A 66 -2.66 0.97 1.56
N ILE A 67 -2.09 1.46 2.65
CA ILE A 67 -0.90 0.86 3.25
C ILE A 67 -1.23 0.64 4.72
N VAL A 68 -1.59 -0.58 5.10
CA VAL A 68 -1.77 -0.94 6.50
C VAL A 68 -0.96 -2.18 6.84
N LEU A 69 -0.02 -1.99 7.77
CA LEU A 69 0.74 -2.98 8.55
C LEU A 69 1.23 -4.23 7.81
N ILE A 70 2.21 -3.95 6.98
CA ILE A 70 3.10 -4.86 6.27
C ILE A 70 4.26 -5.46 7.11
N PRO A 71 4.79 -4.88 8.21
CA PRO A 71 6.07 -5.33 8.79
C PRO A 71 6.13 -6.78 9.29
N LYS A 72 4.99 -7.40 9.63
CA LYS A 72 4.95 -8.76 10.20
C LYS A 72 4.92 -9.88 9.15
N ILE A 73 4.60 -9.56 7.90
CA ILE A 73 4.45 -10.53 6.80
C ILE A 73 5.52 -10.38 5.72
N ILE A 74 6.38 -9.35 5.84
CA ILE A 74 7.40 -9.03 4.85
C ILE A 74 8.76 -9.54 5.28
N SER A 75 9.37 -10.30 4.38
CA SER A 75 10.75 -10.77 4.52
C SER A 75 11.72 -9.60 4.69
N ALA A 76 12.78 -9.80 5.47
CA ALA A 76 13.88 -8.85 5.58
C ALA A 76 14.48 -8.47 4.21
N ASN A 77 14.44 -9.41 3.26
CA ASN A 77 15.03 -9.24 1.93
C ASN A 77 14.11 -8.51 0.92
N GLN A 78 12.88 -8.18 1.30
CA GLN A 78 11.96 -7.43 0.43
C GLN A 78 12.16 -5.93 0.64
N THR A 79 12.87 -5.27 -0.28
CA THR A 79 13.20 -3.85 -0.18
C THR A 79 12.22 -2.94 -0.94
N GLY A 80 11.54 -3.46 -1.97
CA GLY A 80 10.58 -2.71 -2.76
C GLY A 80 9.38 -2.23 -1.93
N PHE A 81 9.01 -0.96 -2.11
CA PHE A 81 7.84 -0.33 -1.49
C PHE A 81 7.83 -0.31 0.06
N MET A 82 9.01 -0.45 0.70
CA MET A 82 9.15 -0.37 2.16
C MET A 82 9.83 0.94 2.57
N LYS A 83 9.15 1.77 3.39
CA LYS A 83 9.73 3.00 3.95
C LYS A 83 11.04 2.66 4.68
N GLY A 84 12.11 3.38 4.35
CA GLY A 84 13.44 3.18 4.95
C GLY A 84 14.28 2.05 4.35
N ARG A 85 13.77 1.27 3.38
CA ARG A 85 14.59 0.29 2.64
C ARG A 85 14.96 0.84 1.27
N SER A 86 16.25 0.90 1.00
CA SER A 86 16.77 1.38 -0.27
C SER A 86 16.89 0.25 -1.30
N ILE A 87 16.64 0.57 -2.57
CA ILE A 87 16.92 -0.33 -3.69
C ILE A 87 18.42 -0.69 -3.78
N PHE A 88 19.31 0.17 -3.26
CA PHE A 88 20.75 -0.08 -3.22
C PHE A 88 21.11 -1.36 -2.45
N TYR A 89 20.32 -1.76 -1.45
CA TYR A 89 20.56 -3.02 -0.74
C TYR A 89 20.41 -4.25 -1.66
N ASN A 90 19.44 -4.24 -2.59
CA ASN A 90 19.31 -5.34 -3.56
C ASN A 90 20.49 -5.36 -4.53
N ILE A 91 20.99 -4.19 -4.93
CA ILE A 91 22.15 -4.08 -5.82
C ILE A 91 23.38 -4.70 -5.14
N LEU A 92 23.63 -4.34 -3.88
CA LEU A 92 24.74 -4.89 -3.10
C LEU A 92 24.61 -6.40 -2.91
N LEU A 93 23.42 -6.89 -2.53
CA LEU A 93 23.15 -8.33 -2.38
C LEU A 93 23.43 -9.10 -3.67
N VAL A 94 23.01 -8.56 -4.82
CA VAL A 94 23.28 -9.17 -6.14
C VAL A 94 24.78 -9.14 -6.46
N GLN A 95 25.50 -8.06 -6.11
CA GLN A 95 26.94 -7.99 -6.30
C GLN A 95 27.68 -9.05 -5.47
N GLU A 96 27.31 -9.26 -4.22
CA GLU A 96 27.85 -10.34 -3.38
C GLU A 96 27.56 -11.72 -3.98
N MET A 97 26.32 -11.97 -4.42
CA MET A 97 25.96 -13.22 -5.10
C MET A 97 26.77 -13.46 -6.39
N ILE A 98 27.03 -12.42 -7.18
CA ILE A 98 27.85 -12.51 -8.40
C ILE A 98 29.32 -12.73 -8.05
N HIS A 99 29.82 -12.16 -6.96
CA HIS A 99 31.19 -12.42 -6.52
C HIS A 99 31.40 -13.91 -6.22
N ASP A 100 30.45 -14.51 -5.50
CA ASP A 100 30.51 -15.91 -5.08
C ASP A 100 30.17 -16.89 -6.20
N ILE A 101 29.52 -16.45 -7.29
CA ILE A 101 29.07 -17.31 -8.39
C ILE A 101 30.21 -18.04 -9.11
N ASN A 102 31.43 -17.50 -9.05
CA ASN A 102 32.59 -18.09 -9.71
C ASN A 102 33.28 -19.16 -8.84
N TYR A 103 32.89 -19.29 -7.57
CA TYR A 103 33.41 -20.32 -6.69
C TYR A 103 32.87 -21.70 -7.11
N LYS A 104 33.77 -22.65 -7.38
CA LYS A 104 33.41 -23.99 -7.87
C LYS A 104 32.83 -24.86 -6.74
N GLY A 105 31.50 -24.84 -6.59
CA GLY A 105 30.75 -25.78 -5.75
C GLY A 105 30.39 -27.09 -6.47
N LYS A 106 30.04 -28.13 -5.71
CA LYS A 106 29.45 -29.37 -6.26
C LYS A 106 28.13 -29.03 -6.96
N GLY A 107 28.04 -29.28 -8.26
CA GLY A 107 26.81 -29.06 -9.05
C GLY A 107 26.75 -27.72 -9.82
N GLY A 108 27.73 -26.82 -9.65
CA GLY A 108 27.74 -25.51 -10.31
C GLY A 108 26.77 -24.49 -9.68
N ASN A 109 26.84 -23.23 -10.12
CA ASN A 109 26.02 -22.13 -9.59
C ASN A 109 25.02 -21.66 -10.64
N ILE A 110 23.77 -21.41 -10.24
CA ILE A 110 22.68 -20.97 -11.12
C ILE A 110 21.96 -19.79 -10.48
N ILE A 111 21.67 -18.76 -11.27
CA ILE A 111 20.82 -17.63 -10.88
C ILE A 111 19.51 -17.72 -11.64
N TYR A 112 18.39 -17.72 -10.90
CA TYR A 112 17.04 -17.64 -11.47
C TYR A 112 16.49 -16.22 -11.35
N LYS A 113 16.15 -15.61 -12.49
CA LYS A 113 15.43 -14.34 -12.54
C LYS A 113 13.97 -14.60 -12.88
N LEU A 114 13.09 -14.37 -11.91
CA LEU A 114 11.65 -14.47 -12.09
C LEU A 114 11.05 -13.06 -12.25
N GLY A 115 10.23 -12.88 -13.29
CA GLY A 115 9.51 -11.63 -13.54
C GLY A 115 8.02 -11.92 -13.65
N ILE A 116 7.20 -11.14 -12.95
CA ILE A 116 5.74 -11.24 -13.02
C ILE A 116 5.25 -10.18 -14.00
N SER A 117 4.58 -10.60 -15.08
CA SER A 117 3.93 -9.68 -16.00
C SER A 117 2.73 -9.05 -15.32
N LYS A 118 2.58 -7.73 -15.39
CA LYS A 118 1.41 -6.96 -14.89
C LYS A 118 0.88 -7.50 -13.56
N ALA A 119 1.73 -7.45 -12.52
CA ALA A 119 1.50 -8.14 -11.26
C ALA A 119 0.11 -7.86 -10.65
N TYR A 120 -0.40 -6.63 -10.74
CA TYR A 120 -1.73 -6.28 -10.23
C TYR A 120 -2.89 -6.80 -11.09
N ASP A 121 -2.71 -6.87 -12.41
CA ASP A 121 -3.76 -7.35 -13.34
C ASP A 121 -3.90 -8.87 -13.29
N ASN A 122 -2.81 -9.59 -13.02
CA ASN A 122 -2.77 -11.05 -12.98
C ASN A 122 -2.96 -11.63 -11.56
N LEU A 123 -3.17 -10.78 -10.55
CA LEU A 123 -3.40 -11.24 -9.19
C LEU A 123 -4.79 -11.85 -9.04
N ASN A 124 -4.86 -13.04 -8.44
CA ASN A 124 -6.13 -13.62 -8.03
C ASN A 124 -6.56 -13.02 -6.68
N TRP A 125 -7.55 -12.13 -6.70
CA TRP A 125 -8.04 -11.44 -5.50
C TRP A 125 -8.61 -12.40 -4.44
N ASN A 126 -9.29 -13.48 -4.86
CA ASN A 126 -9.78 -14.50 -3.91
C ASN A 126 -8.65 -15.23 -3.20
N PHE A 127 -7.53 -15.45 -3.90
CA PHE A 127 -6.32 -15.99 -3.28
C PHE A 127 -5.74 -15.01 -2.24
N LEU A 128 -5.65 -13.72 -2.58
CA LEU A 128 -5.20 -12.68 -1.65
C LEU A 128 -6.05 -12.66 -0.36
N TYR A 129 -7.37 -12.66 -0.47
CA TYR A 129 -8.27 -12.64 0.70
C TYR A 129 -8.10 -13.87 1.59
N LYS A 130 -7.91 -15.05 0.99
CA LYS A 130 -7.61 -16.28 1.73
C LYS A 130 -6.30 -16.18 2.49
N ILE A 131 -5.24 -15.68 1.84
CA ILE A 131 -3.93 -15.50 2.48
C ILE A 131 -4.00 -14.52 3.65
N LEU A 132 -4.72 -13.40 3.51
CA LEU A 132 -4.95 -12.46 4.62
C LEU A 132 -5.69 -13.14 5.79
N SER A 133 -6.69 -13.97 5.51
CA SER A 133 -7.37 -14.74 6.55
C SER A 133 -6.42 -15.72 7.26
N LEU A 134 -5.50 -16.37 6.53
CA LEU A 134 -4.52 -17.31 7.10
C LEU A 134 -3.46 -16.61 7.95
N PHE A 135 -3.09 -15.36 7.63
CA PHE A 135 -2.24 -14.53 8.47
C PHE A 135 -2.94 -14.00 9.74
N GLY A 136 -4.22 -14.33 9.94
CA GLY A 136 -4.98 -13.98 11.14
C GLY A 136 -5.58 -12.57 11.12
N PHE A 137 -5.68 -11.94 9.95
CA PHE A 137 -6.40 -10.67 9.84
C PHE A 137 -7.91 -10.86 10.06
N CYS A 138 -8.53 -9.96 10.80
CA CYS A 138 -9.97 -10.03 11.08
C CYS A 138 -10.81 -9.78 9.81
N GLN A 139 -12.02 -10.34 9.76
CA GLN A 139 -12.90 -10.22 8.58
C GLN A 139 -13.26 -8.78 8.23
N THR A 140 -13.43 -7.90 9.22
CA THR A 140 -13.68 -6.48 9.00
C THR A 140 -12.55 -5.84 8.18
N PHE A 141 -11.30 -6.14 8.51
CA PHE A 141 -10.14 -5.62 7.77
C PHE A 141 -10.05 -6.18 6.35
N ILE A 142 -10.33 -7.47 6.18
CA ILE A 142 -10.38 -8.10 4.84
C ILE A 142 -11.49 -7.45 4.00
N GLN A 143 -12.64 -7.14 4.60
CA GLN A 143 -13.74 -6.46 3.92
C GLN A 143 -13.36 -5.03 3.50
N LEU A 144 -12.60 -4.30 4.33
CA LEU A 144 -12.05 -2.99 3.94
C LEU A 144 -11.17 -3.10 2.70
N ILE A 145 -10.23 -4.05 2.68
CA ILE A 145 -9.35 -4.29 1.53
C ILE A 145 -10.17 -4.67 0.29
N LYS A 146 -11.16 -5.56 0.44
CA LYS A 146 -12.04 -5.98 -0.64
C LYS A 146 -12.79 -4.79 -1.24
N ASN A 147 -13.42 -3.97 -0.39
CA ASN A 147 -14.10 -2.76 -0.82
C ASN A 147 -13.13 -1.83 -1.56
N SER A 148 -11.89 -1.67 -1.08
CA SER A 148 -10.90 -0.80 -1.72
C SER A 148 -10.49 -1.25 -3.12
N ILE A 149 -10.42 -2.56 -3.37
CA ILE A 149 -10.06 -3.11 -4.67
C ILE A 149 -11.24 -3.04 -5.63
N GLU A 150 -12.44 -3.42 -5.17
CA GLU A 150 -13.64 -3.49 -6.01
C GLU A 150 -14.21 -2.10 -6.36
N ASN A 151 -14.00 -1.10 -5.50
CA ASN A 151 -14.48 0.27 -5.71
C ASN A 151 -13.36 1.26 -6.08
N CYS A 152 -12.16 0.76 -6.43
CA CYS A 152 -11.14 1.59 -7.04
C CYS A 152 -11.58 1.93 -8.46
N PHE A 153 -12.37 3.01 -8.62
CA PHE A 153 -12.72 3.49 -9.93
C PHE A 153 -11.46 4.09 -10.57
N PHE A 154 -10.86 3.33 -11.48
CA PHE A 154 -9.88 3.85 -12.41
C PHE A 154 -10.53 4.99 -13.21
N LEU A 155 -10.21 6.23 -12.86
CA LEU A 155 -10.22 7.32 -13.85
C LEU A 155 -8.96 7.15 -14.68
N LEU A 156 -8.98 6.12 -15.54
CA LEU A 156 -8.16 6.08 -16.74
C LEU A 156 -8.84 6.97 -17.78
N LEU A 157 -8.54 8.25 -17.72
CA LEU A 157 -8.53 9.14 -18.89
C LEU A 157 -7.21 9.90 -18.87
#